data_AF-A0ABD4TMH6-F1
#
_entry.id   AF-A0ABD4TMH6-F1
#
_cell.length_a   1.000
_cell.length_b   1.000
_cell.length_c   1.000
_cell.angle_alpha   90.00
_cell.angle_beta   90.00
_cell.angle_gamma   90.00
#
_symmetry.space_group_name_H-M   'P 1'
#
loop_
_entity.id
_entity.type
_entity.pdbx_description
1 polymer ?
#
loop_
_entity_poly.entity_id
_entity_poly.type
_entity_poly.pdbx_seq_one_letter_code
_entity_poly.pdbx_strand_id
1 'polypeptide(L)'
;MPDVKRDEVGRRVFQLKQQQSVDGAMAIMRTAQGRKWNDISEEDVGSLRLMIEELWLEVDRETWKRYSFSRLTLNDILSIVRMGYSVKNGTLPKKEALNQLSEICGRTTSDA
;
A
#
# COMPACT_ATOMS: atom_id res chain seq x y z
N MET A 1 10.44 -34.36 -9.94
CA MET A 1 9.23 -33.79 -9.30
C MET A 1 8.84 -32.50 -10.03
N PRO A 2 7.77 -32.53 -10.85
CA PRO A 2 7.33 -31.37 -11.64
C PRO A 2 6.54 -30.32 -10.84
N ASP A 3 5.87 -30.75 -9.78
CA ASP A 3 4.88 -29.92 -9.07
C ASP A 3 5.52 -28.80 -8.24
N VAL A 4 6.66 -29.08 -7.59
CA VAL A 4 7.44 -28.08 -6.83
C VAL A 4 7.86 -26.90 -7.72
N LYS A 5 8.21 -27.15 -8.99
CA LYS A 5 8.61 -26.09 -9.93
C LYS A 5 7.45 -25.18 -10.33
N ARG A 6 6.23 -25.72 -10.44
CA ARG A 6 5.05 -24.93 -10.81
C ARG A 6 4.61 -24.02 -9.67
N ASP A 7 4.68 -24.50 -8.43
CA ASP A 7 4.35 -23.71 -7.24
C ASP A 7 5.34 -22.58 -7.00
N GLU A 8 6.63 -22.81 -7.24
CA GLU A 8 7.66 -21.77 -7.18
C GLU A 8 7.45 -20.66 -8.22
N VAL A 9 7.11 -21.04 -9.46
CA VAL A 9 6.78 -20.08 -10.52
C VAL A 9 5.54 -19.28 -10.15
N GLY A 10 4.49 -19.91 -9.62
CA GLY A 10 3.27 -19.25 -9.16
C GLY A 10 3.54 -18.21 -8.06
N ARG A 11 4.30 -18.59 -7.03
CA ARG A 11 4.72 -17.68 -5.94
C ARG A 11 5.53 -16.50 -6.48
N ARG A 12 6.47 -16.76 -7.40
CA ARG A 12 7.30 -15.71 -7.98
C ARG A 12 6.49 -14.71 -8.79
N VAL A 13 5.56 -15.19 -9.61
CA VAL A 13 4.65 -14.32 -10.39
C VAL A 13 3.78 -13.48 -9.48
N PHE A 14 3.28 -14.05 -8.38
CA PHE A 14 2.48 -13.33 -7.39
C PHE A 14 3.27 -12.18 -6.74
N GLN A 15 4.48 -12.46 -6.25
CA GLN A 15 5.36 -11.46 -5.65
C GLN A 15 5.71 -10.33 -6.63
N LEU A 16 6.00 -10.66 -7.88
CA LEU A 16 6.30 -9.67 -8.91
C LEU A 16 5.11 -8.74 -9.18
N LYS A 17 3.88 -9.29 -9.23
CA LYS A 17 2.67 -8.48 -9.41
C LYS A 17 2.42 -7.54 -8.24
N GLN A 18 2.65 -8.01 -7.01
CA GLN A 18 2.54 -7.17 -5.82
C GLN A 18 3.56 -6.04 -5.88
N GLN A 19 4.85 -6.36 -6.09
CA GLN A 19 5.93 -5.37 -6.18
C GLN A 19 5.64 -4.31 -7.24
N GLN A 20 5.26 -4.72 -8.46
CA GLN A 20 4.91 -3.79 -9.54
C GLN A 20 3.72 -2.89 -9.18
N SER A 21 2.68 -3.44 -8.55
CA SER A 21 1.49 -2.68 -8.18
C SER A 21 1.80 -1.65 -7.08
N VAL A 22 2.55 -2.08 -6.06
CA VAL A 22 2.96 -1.25 -4.94
C VAL A 22 3.92 -0.16 -5.39
N ASP A 23 4.91 -0.50 -6.22
CA ASP A 23 5.85 0.48 -6.80
C ASP A 23 5.11 1.53 -7.63
N GLY A 24 4.11 1.11 -8.42
CA GLY A 24 3.23 2.01 -9.14
C GLY A 24 2.48 2.98 -8.22
N ALA A 25 1.85 2.47 -7.16
CA ALA A 25 1.14 3.30 -6.18
C ALA A 25 2.08 4.29 -5.47
N MET A 26 3.26 3.84 -5.05
CA MET A 26 4.29 4.68 -4.43
C MET A 26 4.78 5.79 -5.36
N ALA A 27 5.02 5.47 -6.64
CA ALA A 27 5.42 6.46 -7.65
C ALA A 27 4.33 7.50 -7.90
N ILE A 28 3.05 7.08 -7.93
CA ILE A 28 1.90 7.98 -8.05
C ILE A 28 1.83 8.94 -6.86
N MET A 29 1.90 8.42 -5.63
CA MET A 29 1.87 9.25 -4.41
C MET A 29 3.03 10.24 -4.38
N ARG A 30 4.26 9.79 -4.70
CA ARG A 30 5.44 10.65 -4.79
C ARG A 30 5.26 11.79 -5.79
N THR A 31 4.78 11.47 -6.98
CA THR A 31 4.54 12.45 -8.03
C THR A 31 3.46 13.45 -7.63
N ALA A 32 2.37 12.98 -7.01
CA ALA A 32 1.27 13.82 -6.56
C ALA A 32 1.66 14.80 -5.44
N GLN A 33 2.52 14.39 -4.50
CA GLN A 33 3.00 15.28 -3.44
C GLN A 33 4.09 16.27 -3.92
N GLY A 34 4.78 15.95 -5.01
CA GLY A 34 5.86 16.79 -5.55
C GLY A 34 6.93 17.06 -4.49
N ARG A 35 7.23 18.34 -4.24
CA ARG A 35 8.28 18.75 -3.29
C ARG A 35 8.01 18.31 -1.85
N LYS A 36 6.74 18.23 -1.43
CA LYS A 36 6.36 17.81 -0.06
C LYS A 36 6.75 16.38 0.27
N TRP A 37 6.98 15.55 -0.76
CA TRP A 37 7.48 14.20 -0.55
C TRP A 37 8.87 14.17 0.10
N ASN A 38 9.68 15.22 -0.13
CA ASN A 38 11.03 15.30 0.44
C ASN A 38 11.02 15.49 1.97
N ASP A 39 9.87 15.86 2.55
CA ASP A 39 9.70 16.01 3.99
C ASP A 39 9.41 14.65 4.68
N ILE A 40 9.23 13.58 3.90
CA ILE A 40 8.97 12.22 4.39
C ILE A 40 10.30 11.47 4.47
N SER A 41 10.62 10.93 5.64
CA SER A 41 11.87 10.19 5.85
C SER A 41 11.87 8.85 5.09
N GLU A 42 13.05 8.28 4.84
CA GLU A 42 13.15 6.96 4.22
C GLU A 42 12.49 5.86 5.06
N GLU A 43 12.57 5.96 6.39
CA GLU A 43 11.90 5.05 7.32
C GLU A 43 10.37 5.16 7.19
N ASP A 44 9.84 6.38 7.09
CA ASP A 44 8.43 6.62 6.87
C ASP A 44 7.96 6.10 5.50
N VAL A 45 8.77 6.29 4.45
CA VAL A 45 8.49 5.70 3.13
C VAL A 45 8.46 4.17 3.21
N GLY A 46 9.34 3.56 4.01
CA GLY A 46 9.34 2.12 4.29
C GLY A 46 8.07 1.66 5.02
N SER A 47 7.66 2.40 6.05
CA SER A 47 6.43 2.15 6.81
C SER A 47 5.17 2.29 5.93
N LEU A 48 5.13 3.32 5.09
CA LEU A 48 4.08 3.51 4.09
C LEU A 48 4.02 2.33 3.13
N ARG A 49 5.15 1.94 2.54
CA ARG A 49 5.24 0.80 1.60
C ARG A 49 4.68 -0.47 2.22
N LEU A 50 5.07 -0.78 3.46
CA LEU A 50 4.58 -1.95 4.18
C LEU A 50 3.05 -1.95 4.24
N MET A 51 2.44 -0.84 4.64
CA MET A 51 0.98 -0.75 4.71
C MET A 51 0.30 -0.91 3.35
N ILE A 52 0.90 -0.39 2.28
CA ILE A 52 0.36 -0.52 0.92
C ILE A 52 0.50 -1.96 0.38
N GLU A 53 1.58 -2.66 0.73
CA GLU A 53 1.74 -4.10 0.44
C GLU A 53 0.65 -4.92 1.13
N GLU A 54 0.33 -4.59 2.37
CA GLU A 54 -0.71 -5.27 3.15
C GLU A 54 -2.12 -4.95 2.63
N LEU A 55 -2.37 -3.71 2.20
CA LEU A 55 -3.62 -3.36 1.53
C LEU A 55 -3.82 -4.17 0.24
N TRP A 56 -2.77 -4.31 -0.57
CA TRP A 56 -2.84 -5.06 -1.82
C TRP A 56 -3.19 -6.54 -1.61
N LEU A 57 -2.77 -7.12 -0.48
CA LEU A 57 -3.11 -8.50 -0.11
C LEU A 57 -4.55 -8.64 0.40
N GLU A 58 -5.07 -7.60 1.06
CA GLU A 58 -6.39 -7.60 1.68
C GLU A 58 -7.52 -7.40 0.65
N VAL A 59 -7.31 -6.55 -0.35
CA VAL A 59 -8.37 -6.18 -1.31
C VAL A 59 -8.30 -6.99 -2.60
N ASP A 60 -9.46 -7.17 -3.25
CA ASP A 60 -9.48 -7.73 -4.59
C ASP A 60 -8.89 -6.76 -5.64
N ARG A 61 -8.59 -7.30 -6.82
CA ARG A 61 -7.97 -6.55 -7.92
C ARG A 61 -8.81 -5.35 -8.40
N GLU A 62 -10.13 -5.47 -8.40
CA GLU A 62 -11.01 -4.41 -8.89
C GLU A 62 -11.11 -3.28 -7.87
N THR A 63 -11.17 -3.60 -6.59
CA THR A 63 -11.08 -2.64 -5.49
C THR A 63 -9.75 -1.89 -5.52
N TRP A 64 -8.63 -2.59 -5.67
CA TRP A 64 -7.31 -1.96 -5.80
C TRP A 64 -7.25 -0.93 -6.94
N LYS A 65 -7.79 -1.28 -8.12
CA LYS A 65 -7.77 -0.39 -9.30
C LYS A 65 -8.64 0.87 -9.13
N ARG A 66 -9.64 0.83 -8.25
CA ARG A 66 -10.53 1.98 -7.98
C ARG A 66 -9.86 3.03 -7.10
N TYR A 67 -8.87 2.64 -6.29
CA TYR A 67 -8.15 3.58 -5.44
C TYR A 67 -7.37 4.60 -6.28
N SER A 68 -7.61 5.88 -5.98
CA SER A 68 -6.91 6.99 -6.63
C SER A 68 -5.80 7.49 -5.72
N PHE A 69 -4.67 6.76 -5.68
CA PHE A 69 -3.50 7.11 -4.86
C PHE A 69 -2.96 8.53 -5.11
N SER A 70 -3.22 9.11 -6.29
CA SER A 70 -2.86 10.49 -6.63
C SER A 70 -3.65 11.54 -5.83
N ARG A 71 -4.80 11.18 -5.25
CA ARG A 71 -5.65 12.07 -4.47
C ARG A 71 -5.37 12.02 -2.97
N LEU A 72 -4.49 11.12 -2.52
CA LEU A 72 -4.08 11.07 -1.11
C LEU A 72 -3.35 12.37 -0.75
N THR A 73 -3.75 12.99 0.34
CA THR A 73 -3.05 14.18 0.86
C THR A 73 -1.80 13.75 1.63
N LEU A 74 -0.88 14.69 1.88
CA LEU A 74 0.25 14.45 2.77
C LEU A 74 -0.22 13.96 4.16
N ASN A 75 -1.32 14.49 4.68
CA ASN A 75 -1.87 14.06 5.98
C ASN A 75 -2.40 12.63 5.94
N ASP A 76 -3.03 12.21 4.83
CA ASP A 76 -3.42 10.81 4.66
C ASP A 76 -2.18 9.91 4.66
N ILE A 77 -1.15 10.27 3.89
CA ILE A 77 0.12 9.54 3.83
C ILE A 77 0.76 9.40 5.23
N LEU A 78 0.91 10.50 5.97
CA LEU A 78 1.48 10.49 7.32
C LEU A 78 0.62 9.69 8.31
N SER A 79 -0.69 9.62 8.09
CA SER A 79 -1.57 8.77 8.90
C SER A 79 -1.32 7.30 8.62
N ILE A 80 -1.15 6.91 7.35
CA ILE A 80 -0.81 5.54 6.97
C ILE A 80 0.58 5.14 7.53
N VAL A 81 1.57 6.04 7.48
CA VAL A 81 2.89 5.84 8.09
C VAL A 81 2.78 5.52 9.59
N ARG A 82 1.97 6.29 10.33
CA ARG A 82 1.73 6.06 11.77
C ARG A 82 1.03 4.74 12.05
N MET A 83 0.11 4.30 11.17
CA MET A 83 -0.47 2.96 11.26
C MET A 83 0.60 1.88 11.10
N GLY A 84 1.50 2.02 10.12
CA GLY A 84 2.59 1.06 9.90
C GLY A 84 3.50 0.91 11.12
N TYR A 85 3.87 2.01 11.78
CA TYR A 85 4.60 1.95 13.05
C TYR A 85 3.78 1.29 14.16
N SER A 86 2.49 1.58 14.24
CA SER A 86 1.61 1.04 15.27
C SER A 86 1.40 -0.47 15.11
N VAL A 87 1.32 -0.96 13.87
CA VAL A 87 1.28 -2.39 13.55
C VAL A 87 2.62 -3.05 13.89
N LYS A 88 3.74 -2.44 13.49
CA LYS A 88 5.09 -2.94 13.77
C LYS A 88 5.37 -3.05 15.28
N ASN A 89 4.89 -2.09 16.06
CA ASN A 89 5.07 -2.03 17.51
C ASN A 89 3.99 -2.82 18.29
N GLY A 90 3.02 -3.41 17.59
CA GLY A 90 1.95 -4.20 18.20
C GLY A 90 0.90 -3.38 18.97
N THR A 91 0.88 -2.06 18.80
CA THR A 91 -0.06 -1.16 19.48
C THR A 91 -1.40 -1.04 18.76
N LEU A 92 -1.46 -1.38 17.47
CA LEU A 92 -2.67 -1.44 16.67
C LEU A 92 -2.75 -2.80 15.96
N PRO A 93 -3.85 -3.57 16.11
CA PRO A 93 -4.03 -4.80 15.37
C PRO A 93 -4.01 -4.55 13.85
N LYS A 94 -3.28 -5.39 13.11
CA LYS A 94 -3.14 -5.27 11.65
C LYS A 94 -4.50 -5.15 10.93
N LYS A 95 -5.50 -5.95 11.34
CA LYS A 95 -6.85 -5.90 10.75
C LYS A 95 -7.50 -4.53 10.92
N GLU A 96 -7.33 -3.91 12.08
CA GLU A 96 -7.89 -2.59 12.36
C GLU A 96 -7.17 -1.51 11.54
N ALA A 97 -5.84 -1.60 11.44
CA ALA A 97 -5.05 -0.73 10.57
C ALA A 97 -5.47 -0.85 9.10
N LEU A 98 -5.76 -2.06 8.62
CA LEU A 98 -6.21 -2.31 7.25
C LEU A 98 -7.62 -1.77 6.97
N ASN A 99 -8.52 -1.85 7.95
CA ASN A 99 -9.85 -1.21 7.84
C ASN A 99 -9.71 0.31 7.70
N GLN A 100 -8.93 0.94 8.58
CA GLN A 100 -8.68 2.39 8.53
C GLN A 100 -8.01 2.79 7.21
N LEU A 101 -7.01 2.04 6.76
CA LEU A 101 -6.34 2.28 5.48
C LEU A 101 -7.30 2.16 4.29
N SER A 102 -8.18 1.16 4.30
CA SER A 102 -9.20 0.97 3.27
C SER A 102 -10.21 2.12 3.23
N GLU A 103 -10.56 2.69 4.38
CA GLU A 103 -11.39 3.90 4.46
C GLU A 103 -10.66 5.13 3.91
N ILE A 104 -9.37 5.32 4.23
CA ILE A 104 -8.55 6.39 3.66
C ILE A 104 -8.52 6.30 2.13
N CYS A 105 -8.19 5.13 1.60
CA CYS A 105 -8.13 4.91 0.15
C CYS A 105 -9.52 4.95 -0.50
N GLY A 106 -10.55 4.46 0.18
CA GLY A 106 -11.96 4.50 -0.26
C GLY A 106 -12.48 5.91 -0.47
N ARG A 107 -12.09 6.88 0.38
CA ARG A 107 -12.43 8.30 0.18
C ARG A 107 -11.89 8.89 -1.13
N THR A 108 -10.90 8.25 -1.74
CA THR A 108 -10.31 8.70 -3.01
C THR A 108 -10.96 8.12 -4.24
N THR A 109 -11.81 7.08 -4.10
CA THR A 109 -12.46 6.46 -5.26
C THR A 109 -13.37 7.48 -5.93
N SER A 110 -13.10 7.80 -7.19
CA SER A 110 -13.99 8.66 -7.96
C SER A 110 -15.20 7.83 -8.37
N ASP A 111 -16.41 8.25 -7.96
CA ASP A 111 -17.63 7.88 -8.66
C ASP A 111 -17.51 8.47 -10.07
N ALA A 112 -17.32 7.59 -11.06
CA ALA A 112 -17.39 7.91 -12.48
C ALA A 112 -18.40 6.95 -13.11
#